data_AF-A0A150SUN2-F1
#
_entry.id   AF-A0A150SUN2-F1
#
_cell.length_a   1.000
_cell.length_b   1.000
_cell.length_c   1.000
_cell.angle_alpha   90.00
_cell.angle_beta   90.00
_cell.angle_gamma   90.00
#
_symmetry.space_group_name_H-M   'P 1'
#
loop_
_entity.id
_entity.type
_entity.pdbx_description
1 polymer ?
#
loop_
_entity_poly.entity_id
_entity_poly.type
_entity_poly.pdbx_seq_one_letter_code
_entity_poly.pdbx_strand_id
1 'polypeptide(L)'
;MRSGGMILGDFVRISAEISEGKTPLDEVLARYGTTKSAWVAARAAIDAMEHEFQLEQAALAEHSEEITACADWIKRQRPIASYNVRHTSYGYKHSVERWFDERGGPHLYVANGSFIAAALGLGFEAKLDHPRSPNVHFKFSERTVKALLPTPHAHECAA
;
A
#
# COMPACT_ATOMS: atom_id res chain seq x y z
N MET A 1 -7.73 -30.22 35.13
CA MET A 1 -8.26 -28.97 34.53
C MET A 1 -7.29 -28.52 33.45
N ARG A 2 -7.75 -28.32 32.20
CA ARG A 2 -6.88 -27.80 31.13
C ARG A 2 -6.76 -26.30 31.34
N SER A 3 -5.57 -25.82 31.71
CA SER A 3 -5.23 -24.40 31.60
C SER A 3 -5.19 -24.09 30.11
N GLY A 4 -6.28 -23.51 29.59
CA GLY A 4 -6.34 -23.00 28.23
C GLY A 4 -5.58 -21.68 28.20
N GLY A 5 -4.38 -21.69 27.63
CA GLY A 5 -3.63 -20.46 27.42
C GLY A 5 -4.45 -19.46 26.60
N MET A 6 -4.46 -18.20 27.00
CA MET A 6 -5.14 -17.15 26.26
C MET A 6 -4.35 -16.84 24.99
N ILE A 7 -5.01 -16.95 23.83
CA ILE A 7 -4.44 -16.51 22.55
C ILE A 7 -4.72 -15.02 22.34
N LEU A 8 -3.91 -14.37 21.49
CA LEU A 8 -3.96 -12.92 21.27
C LEU A 8 -5.38 -12.43 20.87
N GLY A 9 -6.08 -13.16 20.01
CA GLY A 9 -7.45 -12.82 19.60
C GLY A 9 -8.46 -12.81 20.75
N ASP A 10 -8.33 -13.74 21.69
CA ASP A 10 -9.16 -13.76 22.89
C ASP A 10 -8.81 -12.61 23.85
N PHE A 11 -7.52 -12.28 23.98
CA PHE A 11 -7.08 -11.15 24.81
C PHE A 11 -7.67 -9.83 24.31
N VAL A 12 -7.61 -9.56 23.00
CA VAL A 12 -8.15 -8.33 22.40
C VAL A 12 -9.66 -8.22 22.62
N ARG A 13 -10.40 -9.31 22.34
CA ARG A 13 -11.86 -9.35 22.55
C ARG A 13 -12.25 -9.14 24.01
N ILE A 14 -11.62 -9.87 24.93
CA ILE A 14 -11.92 -9.78 26.37
C ILE A 14 -11.53 -8.41 26.93
N SER A 15 -10.45 -7.81 26.44
CA SER A 15 -10.09 -6.43 26.80
C SER A 15 -11.17 -5.42 26.41
N ALA A 16 -11.77 -5.58 25.23
CA ALA A 16 -12.90 -4.74 24.81
C ALA A 16 -14.13 -4.94 25.72
N GLU A 17 -14.46 -6.20 26.04
CA GLU A 17 -15.56 -6.53 26.97
C GLU A 17 -15.35 -5.93 28.37
N ILE A 18 -14.11 -5.90 28.86
CA ILE A 18 -13.76 -5.24 30.13
C ILE A 18 -13.96 -3.72 30.03
N SER A 19 -13.47 -3.09 28.96
CA SER A 19 -13.62 -1.64 28.73
C SER A 19 -15.08 -1.21 28.58
N GLU A 20 -15.92 -2.07 28.01
CA GLU A 20 -17.37 -1.87 27.89
C GLU A 20 -18.15 -2.21 29.17
N GLY A 21 -17.46 -2.67 30.23
CA GLY A 21 -18.07 -3.07 31.50
C GLY A 21 -18.87 -4.37 31.45
N LYS A 22 -18.76 -5.15 30.36
CA LYS A 22 -19.47 -6.42 30.16
C LYS A 22 -18.85 -7.57 30.92
N THR A 23 -17.57 -7.49 31.27
CA THR A 23 -16.87 -8.53 32.02
C THR A 23 -15.94 -7.92 33.07
N PRO A 24 -16.05 -8.30 34.36
CA PRO A 24 -15.14 -7.83 35.39
C PRO A 24 -13.72 -8.38 35.17
N LEU A 25 -12.71 -7.51 35.30
CA LEU A 25 -11.30 -7.90 35.17
C LEU A 25 -10.93 -9.03 36.14
N ASP A 26 -11.39 -8.98 37.39
CA ASP A 26 -11.06 -9.98 38.41
C ASP A 26 -11.52 -11.40 38.02
N GLU A 27 -12.65 -11.52 37.32
CA GLU A 27 -13.15 -12.80 36.82
C GLU A 27 -12.23 -13.36 35.72
N VAL A 28 -11.74 -12.49 34.83
CA VAL A 28 -10.80 -12.85 33.77
C VAL A 28 -9.45 -13.25 34.36
N LEU A 29 -8.93 -12.49 35.32
CA LEU A 29 -7.68 -12.80 36.01
C LEU A 29 -7.74 -14.18 36.67
N ALA A 30 -8.83 -14.49 37.37
CA ALA A 30 -9.05 -15.78 38.00
C ALA A 30 -9.20 -16.92 36.98
N ARG A 31 -9.95 -16.69 35.89
CA ARG A 31 -10.19 -17.69 34.83
C ARG A 31 -8.92 -18.12 34.12
N TYR A 32 -8.02 -17.18 33.84
CA TYR A 32 -6.79 -17.44 33.09
C TYR A 32 -5.55 -17.56 33.97
N GLY A 33 -5.70 -17.46 35.30
CA GLY A 33 -4.60 -17.59 36.25
C GLY A 33 -3.51 -16.53 36.06
N THR A 34 -3.91 -15.29 35.77
CA THR A 34 -2.98 -14.18 35.52
C THR A 34 -3.14 -13.08 36.57
N THR A 35 -2.20 -12.13 36.60
CA THR A 35 -2.20 -11.01 37.56
C THR A 35 -2.64 -9.72 36.87
N LYS A 36 -3.18 -8.79 37.65
CA LYS A 36 -3.53 -7.46 37.15
C LYS A 36 -2.33 -6.76 36.51
N SER A 37 -1.14 -6.88 37.10
CA SER A 37 0.09 -6.31 36.54
C SER A 37 0.47 -6.94 35.20
N ALA A 38 0.37 -8.27 35.07
CA ALA A 38 0.63 -8.95 33.79
C ALA A 38 -0.40 -8.57 32.72
N TRP A 39 -1.67 -8.42 33.10
CA TRP A 39 -2.74 -7.96 32.21
C TRP A 39 -2.49 -6.55 31.69
N VAL A 40 -2.15 -5.62 32.59
CA VAL A 40 -1.85 -4.23 32.24
C VAL A 40 -0.61 -4.15 31.34
N ALA A 41 0.44 -4.93 31.64
CA ALA A 41 1.63 -4.97 30.80
C ALA A 41 1.34 -5.52 29.40
N ALA A 42 0.56 -6.60 29.29
CA ALA A 42 0.13 -7.15 28.00
C ALA A 42 -0.72 -6.17 27.21
N ARG A 43 -1.63 -5.43 27.88
CA ARG A 43 -2.45 -4.41 27.23
C ARG A 43 -1.59 -3.25 26.71
N ALA A 44 -0.67 -2.74 27.51
CA ALA A 44 0.24 -1.67 27.11
C ALA A 44 1.12 -2.06 25.90
N ALA A 45 1.58 -3.32 25.84
CA ALA A 45 2.32 -3.81 24.68
C ALA A 45 1.47 -3.85 23.41
N ILE A 46 0.20 -4.28 23.51
CA ILE A 46 -0.73 -4.28 22.37
C ILE A 46 -1.07 -2.86 21.95
N ASP A 47 -1.35 -1.95 22.89
CA ASP A 47 -1.63 -0.55 22.56
C ASP A 47 -0.42 0.12 21.86
N ALA A 48 0.81 -0.23 22.24
CA ALA A 48 2.02 0.23 21.55
C ALA A 48 2.13 -0.33 20.12
N MET A 49 1.87 -1.63 19.94
CA MET A 49 1.83 -2.24 18.60
C MET A 49 0.72 -1.67 17.72
N GLU A 50 -0.46 -1.42 18.29
CA GLU A 50 -1.57 -0.76 17.58
C GLU A 50 -1.16 0.66 17.17
N HIS A 51 -0.51 1.41 18.05
CA HIS A 51 -0.02 2.75 17.73
C HIS A 51 1.05 2.73 16.61
N GLU A 52 2.03 1.83 16.68
CA GLU A 52 3.03 1.64 15.62
C GLU A 52 2.35 1.30 14.28
N PHE A 53 1.40 0.37 14.29
CA PHE A 53 0.64 -0.01 13.11
C PHE A 53 -0.18 1.15 12.54
N GLN A 54 -0.79 1.99 13.39
CA GLN A 54 -1.51 3.18 12.95
C GLN A 54 -0.57 4.22 12.31
N LEU A 55 0.64 4.39 12.83
CA LEU A 55 1.66 5.26 12.22
C LEU A 55 2.08 4.73 10.85
N GLU A 56 2.31 3.43 10.72
CA GLU A 56 2.61 2.79 9.44
C GLU A 56 1.46 2.92 8.44
N GLN A 57 0.21 2.71 8.89
CA GLN A 57 -0.97 2.93 8.06
C GLN A 57 -1.12 4.38 7.61
N ALA A 58 -0.89 5.35 8.50
CA ALA A 58 -0.96 6.77 8.16
C ALA A 58 0.11 7.16 7.14
N ALA A 59 1.33 6.64 7.29
CA ALA A 59 2.41 6.83 6.32
C ALA A 59 2.09 6.19 4.96
N LEU A 60 1.44 5.02 4.94
CA LEU A 60 0.96 4.38 3.71
C LEU A 60 -0.24 5.11 3.09
N ALA A 61 -1.11 5.69 3.92
CA ALA A 61 -2.28 6.45 3.47
C ALA A 61 -1.86 7.71 2.70
N GLU A 62 -0.75 8.35 3.08
CA GLU A 62 -0.18 9.50 2.37
C GLU A 62 0.09 9.20 0.88
N HIS A 63 0.47 7.96 0.55
CA HIS A 63 0.71 7.53 -0.83
C HIS A 63 -0.46 6.77 -1.45
N SER A 64 -1.56 6.57 -0.72
CA SER A 64 -2.67 5.74 -1.17
C SER A 64 -3.38 6.29 -2.42
N GLU A 65 -3.48 7.61 -2.54
CA GLU A 65 -4.02 8.28 -3.73
C GLU A 65 -3.13 8.03 -4.95
N GLU A 66 -1.81 8.19 -4.79
CA GLU A 66 -0.82 7.93 -5.85
C GLU A 66 -0.87 6.47 -6.31
N ILE A 67 -0.89 5.53 -5.37
CA ILE A 67 -0.92 4.09 -5.65
C ILE A 67 -2.23 3.71 -6.35
N THR A 68 -3.36 4.26 -5.91
CA THR A 68 -4.67 4.02 -6.53
C THR A 68 -4.71 4.56 -7.96
N ALA A 69 -4.23 5.78 -8.17
CA ALA A 69 -4.09 6.39 -9.48
C ALA A 69 -3.20 5.58 -10.42
N CYS A 70 -2.05 5.13 -9.93
CA CYS A 70 -1.16 4.24 -10.67
C CYS A 70 -1.86 2.93 -11.02
N ALA A 71 -2.54 2.30 -10.07
CA ALA A 71 -3.25 1.04 -10.29
C ALA A 71 -4.33 1.19 -11.38
N ASP A 72 -5.07 2.29 -11.38
CA ASP A 72 -6.12 2.55 -12.37
C ASP A 72 -5.56 2.80 -13.78
N TRP A 73 -4.39 3.41 -13.89
CA TRP A 73 -3.67 3.51 -15.16
C TRP A 73 -3.09 2.14 -15.59
N ILE A 74 -2.53 1.37 -14.65
CA ILE A 74 -1.89 0.06 -14.91
C ILE A 74 -2.93 -0.97 -15.38
N LYS A 75 -4.14 -1.00 -14.80
CA LYS A 75 -5.24 -1.89 -15.22
C LYS A 75 -5.63 -1.73 -16.70
N ARG A 76 -5.26 -0.62 -17.33
CA ARG A 76 -5.52 -0.33 -18.76
C ARG A 76 -4.37 -0.76 -19.67
N GLN A 77 -3.25 -1.20 -19.10
CA GLN A 77 -2.12 -1.69 -19.86
C GLN A 77 -2.35 -3.12 -20.32
N ARG A 78 -1.90 -3.41 -21.53
CA ARG A 78 -1.83 -4.79 -22.01
C ARG A 78 -0.45 -5.36 -21.68
N PRO A 79 -0.37 -6.50 -20.96
CA PRO A 79 0.90 -7.18 -20.75
C PRO A 79 1.49 -7.71 -22.07
N ILE A 80 2.83 -7.73 -22.16
CA ILE A 80 3.60 -8.33 -23.26
C ILE A 80 4.57 -9.39 -22.71
N ALA A 81 5.19 -10.19 -23.58
CA ALA A 81 6.10 -11.26 -23.15
C ALA A 81 7.46 -10.73 -22.66
N SER A 82 7.95 -9.65 -23.26
CA SER A 82 9.25 -9.05 -22.97
C SER A 82 9.13 -7.76 -22.16
N TYR A 83 10.17 -7.40 -21.42
CA TYR A 83 10.25 -6.11 -20.74
C TYR A 83 10.31 -4.98 -21.77
N ASN A 84 9.48 -3.95 -21.58
CA ASN A 84 9.55 -2.76 -22.41
C ASN A 84 10.71 -1.89 -21.93
N VAL A 85 11.83 -1.92 -22.66
CA VAL A 85 13.04 -1.14 -22.32
C VAL A 85 12.98 0.32 -22.77
N ARG A 86 11.91 0.74 -23.46
CA ARG A 86 11.73 2.13 -23.89
C ARG A 86 11.32 3.05 -22.74
N HIS A 87 10.77 2.45 -21.69
CA HIS A 87 10.30 3.16 -20.50
C HIS A 87 10.83 2.45 -19.26
N THR A 88 11.15 3.25 -18.26
CA THR A 88 11.36 2.78 -16.90
C THR A 88 10.14 3.15 -16.06
N SER A 89 10.08 2.66 -14.82
CA SER A 89 9.11 3.10 -13.80
C SER A 89 9.06 4.63 -13.67
N TYR A 90 10.20 5.31 -13.86
CA TYR A 90 10.25 6.77 -13.91
C TYR A 90 9.49 7.36 -15.11
N GLY A 91 9.66 6.79 -16.30
CA GLY A 91 8.89 7.20 -17.47
C GLY A 91 7.39 6.89 -17.33
N TYR A 92 7.06 5.76 -16.71
CA TYR A 92 5.67 5.39 -16.48
C TYR A 92 4.97 6.26 -15.46
N LYS A 93 5.63 6.67 -14.38
CA LYS A 93 5.00 7.57 -13.40
C LYS A 93 4.61 8.92 -14.04
N HIS A 94 5.45 9.47 -14.92
CA HIS A 94 5.10 10.68 -15.69
C HIS A 94 3.96 10.44 -16.69
N SER A 95 3.82 9.21 -17.20
CA SER A 95 2.68 8.82 -18.03
C SER A 95 1.37 8.81 -17.24
N VAL A 96 1.43 8.43 -15.95
CA VAL A 96 0.28 8.50 -15.02
C VAL A 96 -0.05 9.96 -14.71
N GLU A 97 0.93 10.76 -14.29
CA GLU A 97 0.77 12.20 -13.99
C GLU A 97 0.07 12.91 -15.18
N ARG A 98 0.60 12.73 -16.39
CA ARG A 98 0.02 13.32 -17.62
C ARG A 98 -1.40 12.82 -17.89
N TRP A 99 -1.66 11.54 -17.71
CA TRP A 99 -2.98 10.95 -17.94
C TRP A 99 -4.05 11.49 -16.98
N PHE A 100 -3.67 11.87 -15.75
CA PHE A 100 -4.57 12.49 -14.78
C PHE A 100 -4.79 13.98 -15.06
N ASP A 101 -3.74 14.74 -15.33
CA ASP A 101 -3.82 16.18 -15.61
C ASP A 101 -4.83 16.49 -16.72
N GLU A 102 -4.83 15.67 -17.78
CA GLU A 102 -5.70 15.89 -18.94
C GLU A 102 -7.17 15.53 -18.73
N ARG A 103 -7.48 14.84 -17.65
CA ARG A 103 -8.86 14.54 -17.27
C ARG A 103 -9.52 15.69 -16.53
N GLY A 104 -8.84 16.84 -16.44
CA GLY A 104 -9.34 18.06 -15.81
C GLY A 104 -9.31 18.01 -14.29
N GLY A 105 -8.57 17.06 -13.71
CA GLY A 105 -8.34 16.98 -12.27
C GLY A 105 -7.20 17.91 -11.81
N PRO A 106 -7.05 18.12 -10.49
CA PRO A 106 -5.85 18.74 -9.95
C PRO A 106 -4.62 17.90 -10.30
N HIS A 107 -3.47 18.55 -10.47
CA HIS A 107 -2.23 17.86 -10.77
C HIS A 107 -1.91 16.84 -9.67
N LEU A 108 -1.75 15.58 -10.07
CA LEU A 108 -1.42 14.48 -9.18
C LEU A 108 0.06 14.15 -9.34
N TYR A 109 0.85 14.46 -8.31
CA TYR A 109 2.24 13.99 -8.23
C TYR A 109 2.28 12.48 -7.97
N VAL A 110 3.19 11.77 -8.63
CA VAL A 110 3.41 10.34 -8.40
C VAL A 110 4.87 10.10 -8.05
N ALA A 111 5.14 9.49 -6.90
CA ALA A 111 6.47 9.00 -6.59
C ALA A 111 6.79 7.75 -7.43
N ASN A 112 8.06 7.58 -7.82
CA ASN A 112 8.51 6.38 -8.55
C ASN A 112 8.20 5.10 -7.74
N GLY A 113 8.36 5.15 -6.41
CA GLY A 113 8.02 4.05 -5.51
C GLY A 113 6.53 3.68 -5.53
N SER A 114 5.63 4.66 -5.55
CA SER A 114 4.18 4.44 -5.62
C SER A 114 3.77 3.71 -6.90
N PHE A 115 4.37 4.07 -8.05
CA PHE A 115 4.14 3.36 -9.30
C PHE A 115 4.61 1.90 -9.23
N ILE A 116 5.82 1.66 -8.70
CA ILE A 116 6.37 0.32 -8.54
C ILE A 116 5.50 -0.52 -7.60
N ALA A 117 5.11 0.04 -6.47
CA ALA A 117 4.25 -0.62 -5.49
C ALA A 117 2.90 -1.02 -6.09
N ALA A 118 2.26 -0.11 -6.85
CA ALA A 118 1.00 -0.40 -7.53
C ALA A 118 1.14 -1.54 -8.57
N ALA A 119 2.21 -1.53 -9.38
CA ALA A 119 2.45 -2.56 -10.39
C ALA A 119 2.71 -3.93 -9.77
N LEU A 120 3.54 -3.99 -8.72
CA LEU A 120 3.81 -5.22 -7.98
C LEU A 120 2.55 -5.74 -7.28
N GLY A 121 1.76 -4.85 -6.66
CA GLY A 121 0.49 -5.20 -6.01
C GLY A 121 -0.55 -5.76 -6.99
N LEU A 122 -0.48 -5.38 -8.26
CA LEU A 122 -1.30 -5.95 -9.35
C LEU A 122 -0.72 -7.23 -9.98
N GLY A 123 0.39 -7.74 -9.45
CA GLY A 123 1.01 -8.99 -9.89
C GLY A 123 1.94 -8.88 -11.10
N PHE A 124 2.36 -7.67 -11.48
CA PHE A 124 3.35 -7.50 -12.55
C PHE A 124 4.77 -7.73 -12.03
N GLU A 125 5.56 -8.47 -12.80
CA GLU A 125 6.99 -8.64 -12.51
C GLU A 125 7.81 -7.43 -12.95
N ALA A 126 8.75 -7.01 -12.11
CA ALA A 126 9.69 -5.93 -12.39
C ALA A 126 11.08 -6.48 -12.73
N LYS A 127 11.80 -5.81 -13.63
CA LYS A 127 13.24 -6.03 -13.86
C LYS A 127 14.00 -4.76 -13.54
N LEU A 128 15.02 -4.83 -12.69
CA LEU A 128 15.90 -3.69 -12.43
C LEU A 128 16.52 -3.19 -13.75
N ASP A 129 16.52 -1.88 -13.93
CA ASP A 129 17.23 -1.20 -15.02
C ASP A 129 18.75 -1.37 -14.88
N HIS A 130 19.28 -1.07 -13.68
CA HIS A 130 20.68 -1.29 -13.29
C HIS A 130 20.78 -1.57 -11.77
N PRO A 131 21.77 -2.34 -11.27
CA PRO A 131 21.96 -2.63 -9.83
C PRO A 131 22.01 -1.45 -8.84
N ARG A 132 22.10 -0.21 -9.32
CA ARG A 132 22.21 1.01 -8.50
C ARG A 132 21.09 2.01 -8.82
N SER A 133 20.17 1.63 -9.71
CA SER A 133 19.08 2.46 -10.17
C SER A 133 17.83 2.08 -9.38
N PRO A 134 17.05 3.04 -8.86
CA PRO A 134 15.74 2.76 -8.27
C PRO A 134 14.68 2.47 -9.36
N ASN A 135 15.08 2.49 -10.64
CA ASN A 135 14.19 2.32 -11.76
C ASN A 135 14.06 0.84 -12.16
N VAL A 136 12.86 0.47 -12.58
CA VAL A 136 12.57 -0.87 -13.09
C VAL A 136 11.86 -0.81 -14.43
N HIS A 137 11.96 -1.89 -15.19
CA HIS A 137 11.17 -2.14 -16.39
C HIS A 137 10.01 -3.07 -16.06
N PHE A 138 8.89 -2.85 -16.74
CA PHE A 138 7.71 -3.71 -16.69
C PHE A 138 7.38 -4.23 -18.10
N LYS A 139 6.58 -5.28 -18.15
CA LYS A 139 6.11 -5.90 -19.39
C LYS A 139 4.83 -5.21 -19.91
N PHE A 140 4.84 -3.88 -20.04
CA PHE A 140 3.70 -3.13 -20.59
C PHE A 140 3.85 -2.86 -22.10
N SER A 141 2.77 -3.08 -22.85
CA SER A 141 2.74 -2.81 -24.28
C SER A 141 2.93 -1.32 -24.58
N GLU A 142 3.93 -1.00 -25.40
CA GLU A 142 4.16 0.37 -25.89
C GLU A 142 2.91 0.97 -26.54
N ARG A 143 2.10 0.13 -27.19
CA ARG A 143 0.87 0.56 -27.86
C ARG A 143 -0.16 1.05 -26.84
N THR A 144 -0.35 0.36 -25.72
CA THR A 144 -1.33 0.79 -24.71
C THR A 144 -0.83 1.97 -23.90
N VAL A 145 0.48 2.04 -23.64
CA VAL A 145 1.13 3.20 -23.02
C VAL A 145 0.82 4.45 -23.85
N LYS A 146 1.15 4.44 -25.15
CA LYS A 146 0.91 5.58 -26.04
C LYS A 146 -0.57 5.90 -26.25
N ALA A 147 -1.44 4.90 -26.28
CA ALA A 147 -2.88 5.11 -26.45
C ALA A 147 -3.53 5.84 -25.27
N LEU A 148 -2.87 5.84 -24.10
CA LEU A 148 -3.31 6.54 -22.91
C LEU A 148 -2.58 7.87 -22.70
N LEU A 149 -1.59 8.17 -23.54
CA LEU A 149 -0.98 9.49 -23.59
C LEU A 149 -1.75 10.35 -24.60
N PRO A 150 -1.83 11.66 -24.37
CA PRO A 150 -2.32 12.58 -25.39
C PRO A 150 -1.50 12.48 -26.66
N THR A 151 -2.16 12.73 -27.79
CA THR A 151 -1.45 13.13 -29.00
C THR A 151 -0.72 14.44 -28.72
N PRO A 152 0.58 14.57 -29.09
CA PRO A 152 1.27 15.85 -28.98
C PRO A 152 0.47 16.93 -29.73
N HIS A 153 0.20 18.05 -29.06
CA HIS A 153 -0.42 19.20 -29.71
C HIS A 153 0.42 19.59 -30.93
N ALA A 154 -0.26 19.84 -32.07
CA ALA A 154 0.33 20.04 -33.39
C ALA A 154 1.24 21.29 -33.55
N HIS A 155 1.69 21.91 -32.45
CA HIS A 155 2.49 23.13 -32.45
C HIS A 155 4.01 22.91 -32.38
N GLU A 156 4.48 21.66 -32.29
CA GLU A 156 5.94 21.36 -32.25
C GLU A 156 6.53 20.83 -33.57
N CYS A 157 5.79 20.89 -34.69
CA CYS A 157 6.29 20.49 -36.01
C CYS A 157 6.79 21.65 -36.91
N ALA A 158 7.06 22.83 -36.35
CA ALA A 158 7.63 23.94 -37.12
C ALA A 158 8.81 24.59 -36.38
N ALA A 159 10.01 24.05 -36.62
CA ALA A 159 11.28 24.76 -36.59
C ALA A 159 12.31 24.01 -37.45
#